data_AF-A0A6H0SKH5-F1
#
_entry.id   AF-A0A6H0SKH5-F1
#
_cell.length_a   1.000
_cell.length_b   1.000
_cell.length_c   1.000
_cell.angle_alpha   90.00
_cell.angle_beta   90.00
_cell.angle_gamma   90.00
#
_symmetry.space_group_name_H-M   'P 1'
#
loop_
_entity.id
_entity.type
_entity.pdbx_description
1 polymer ?
#
loop_
_entity_poly.entity_id
_entity_poly.type
_entity_poly.pdbx_seq_one_letter_code
_entity_poly.pdbx_strand_id
1 'polypeptide(L)'
;MPGRFVRSKIAELVSEIISSRQGRAQLSSHGWAQGMPIVIAQPDEQLSDVMSLVAAHQPPVLVATTDPANGDLWFMYVSIGCTALQVVEPLPQDTSIGELYRTASRGSFLTFRIDQMPASSVVHAIAPQQVKHHTGYTTVEASSARTV
;
A
#
# COMPACT_ATOMS: atom_id res chain seq x y z
N MET A 1 -29.64 1.79 -12.73
CA MET A 1 -29.28 2.07 -11.33
C MET A 1 -27.87 2.62 -11.30
N PRO A 2 -27.60 3.81 -10.73
CA PRO A 2 -26.23 4.33 -10.66
C PRO A 2 -25.41 3.46 -9.71
N GLY A 3 -24.23 3.02 -10.15
CA GLY A 3 -23.36 2.09 -9.42
C GLY A 3 -22.94 2.67 -8.07
N ARG A 4 -23.26 1.94 -6.98
CA ARG A 4 -22.77 2.23 -5.64
C ARG A 4 -21.32 1.71 -5.57
N PHE A 5 -20.35 2.57 -5.89
CA PHE A 5 -18.94 2.26 -5.69
C PHE A 5 -18.69 2.15 -4.18
N VAL A 6 -18.58 0.93 -3.67
CA VAL A 6 -18.16 0.70 -2.28
C VAL A 6 -16.66 0.95 -2.25
N ARG A 7 -16.23 1.96 -1.50
CA ARG A 7 -14.80 2.25 -1.30
C ARG A 7 -14.21 1.14 -0.44
N SER A 8 -13.09 0.55 -0.88
CA SER A 8 -12.37 -0.44 -0.06
C SER A 8 -12.02 0.17 1.30
N LYS A 9 -12.16 -0.62 2.37
CA LYS A 9 -11.82 -0.19 3.73
C LYS A 9 -10.38 0.33 3.82
N ILE A 10 -9.45 -0.33 3.14
CA ILE A 10 -8.04 0.07 3.08
C ILE A 10 -7.90 1.46 2.47
N ALA A 11 -8.69 1.77 1.43
CA ALA A 11 -8.66 3.08 0.77
C ALA A 11 -9.20 4.20 1.68
N GLU A 12 -10.19 3.92 2.54
CA GLU A 12 -10.64 4.85 3.57
C GLU A 12 -9.51 5.13 4.58
N LEU A 13 -8.90 4.09 5.13
CA LEU A 13 -7.82 4.19 6.11
C LEU A 13 -6.60 4.94 5.56
N VAL A 14 -6.19 4.63 4.32
CA VAL A 14 -5.14 5.35 3.60
C VAL A 14 -5.51 6.82 3.47
N SER A 15 -6.76 7.14 3.11
CA SER A 15 -7.19 8.54 2.96
C SER A 15 -7.12 9.31 4.28
N GLU A 16 -7.49 8.67 5.40
CA GLU A 16 -7.39 9.29 6.73
C GLU A 16 -5.91 9.58 7.09
N ILE A 17 -5.00 8.64 6.86
CA ILE A 17 -3.55 8.85 7.11
C ILE A 17 -2.97 9.96 6.23
N ILE A 18 -3.25 9.94 4.92
CA ILE A 18 -2.72 10.95 3.99
C ILE A 18 -3.31 12.34 4.24
N SER A 19 -4.53 12.42 4.78
CA SER A 19 -5.15 13.70 5.14
C SER A 19 -4.53 14.32 6.41
N SER A 20 -4.00 13.49 7.31
CA SER A 20 -3.34 13.90 8.55
C SER A 20 -1.93 14.46 8.32
N ARG A 21 -1.60 15.59 8.97
CA ARG A 21 -0.22 16.14 8.99
C ARG A 21 0.77 15.14 9.59
N GLN A 22 0.37 14.46 10.68
CA GLN A 22 1.21 13.47 11.34
C GLN A 22 1.42 12.25 10.45
N GLY A 23 0.35 11.77 9.79
CA GLY A 23 0.43 10.64 8.86
C GLY A 23 1.35 10.93 7.68
N ARG A 24 1.21 12.11 7.05
CA ARG A 24 2.14 12.53 5.99
C ARG A 24 3.58 12.65 6.47
N ALA A 25 3.83 13.25 7.63
CA ALA A 25 5.18 13.39 8.18
C ALA A 25 5.83 12.03 8.45
N GLN A 26 5.06 11.08 8.97
CA GLN A 26 5.52 9.72 9.24
C GLN A 26 5.83 8.96 7.94
N LEU A 27 4.96 9.00 6.94
CA LEU A 27 5.24 8.37 5.64
C LEU A 27 6.44 9.03 4.94
N SER A 28 6.57 10.36 5.04
CA SER A 28 7.70 11.08 4.45
C SER A 28 9.04 10.78 5.11
N SER A 29 9.09 10.45 6.40
CA SER A 29 10.33 9.96 7.01
C SER A 29 10.79 8.60 6.47
N HIS A 30 9.90 7.89 5.76
CA HIS A 30 10.17 6.61 5.11
C HIS A 30 10.23 6.71 3.57
N GLY A 31 10.42 7.91 3.03
CA GLY A 31 10.66 8.13 1.61
C GLY A 31 9.42 8.37 0.76
N TRP A 32 8.22 8.41 1.34
CA TRP A 32 7.02 8.82 0.61
C TRP A 32 6.99 10.33 0.38
N ALA A 33 6.63 10.74 -0.83
CA ALA A 33 6.42 12.13 -1.20
C ALA A 33 5.04 12.33 -1.80
N GLN A 34 4.49 13.54 -1.69
CA GLN A 34 3.23 13.87 -2.34
C GLN A 34 3.35 13.67 -3.86
N GLY A 35 2.38 12.97 -4.43
CA GLY A 35 2.39 12.56 -5.84
C GLY A 35 2.95 11.16 -6.08
N MET A 36 3.62 10.55 -5.10
CA MET A 36 4.03 9.14 -5.18
C MET A 36 2.78 8.23 -5.15
N PRO A 37 2.67 7.25 -6.07
CA PRO A 37 1.53 6.34 -6.12
C PRO A 37 1.39 5.52 -4.85
N ILE A 38 0.14 5.23 -4.47
CA ILE A 38 -0.21 4.26 -3.43
C ILE A 38 -1.00 3.13 -4.09
N VAL A 39 -0.40 1.94 -4.15
CA VAL A 39 -1.05 0.71 -4.59
C VAL A 39 -1.75 0.09 -3.39
N ILE A 40 -3.04 -0.21 -3.53
CA ILE A 40 -3.82 -0.86 -2.47
C ILE A 40 -4.00 -2.33 -2.83
N ALA A 41 -3.63 -3.22 -1.92
CA ALA A 41 -3.72 -4.66 -2.10
C ALA A 41 -4.37 -5.34 -0.89
N GLN A 42 -5.11 -6.41 -1.13
CA GLN A 42 -5.59 -7.26 -0.03
C GLN A 42 -4.41 -8.04 0.57
N PRO A 43 -4.41 -8.33 1.87
CA PRO A 43 -3.24 -8.96 2.51
C PRO A 43 -2.89 -10.35 2.00
N ASP A 44 -3.88 -11.07 1.46
CA ASP A 44 -3.78 -12.38 0.83
C ASP A 44 -3.54 -12.32 -0.68
N GLU A 45 -3.49 -11.12 -1.26
CA GLU A 45 -3.22 -10.93 -2.69
C GLU A 45 -1.79 -11.39 -3.04
N GLN A 46 -1.66 -12.09 -4.17
CA GLN A 46 -0.38 -12.64 -4.61
C GLN A 46 0.62 -11.52 -4.87
N LEU A 47 1.85 -11.71 -4.40
CA LEU A 47 2.91 -10.72 -4.56
C LEU A 47 3.21 -10.43 -6.04
N SER A 48 3.17 -11.44 -6.90
CA SER A 48 3.38 -11.30 -8.35
C SER A 48 2.37 -10.34 -9.00
N ASP A 49 1.10 -10.45 -8.64
CA ASP A 49 0.02 -9.61 -9.16
C ASP A 49 0.20 -8.15 -8.70
N VAL A 50 0.46 -7.96 -7.40
CA VAL A 50 0.72 -6.63 -6.83
C VAL A 50 1.95 -5.99 -7.47
N MET A 51 3.05 -6.73 -7.63
CA MET A 51 4.27 -6.21 -8.24
C MET A 51 4.10 -5.88 -9.72
N SER A 52 3.26 -6.62 -10.45
CA SER A 52 2.90 -6.30 -11.83
C SER A 52 2.19 -4.94 -11.92
N LEU A 53 1.30 -4.65 -10.96
CA LEU A 53 0.67 -3.34 -10.83
C LEU A 53 1.69 -2.25 -10.43
N VAL A 54 2.60 -2.54 -9.49
CA VAL A 54 3.68 -1.60 -9.12
C VAL A 54 4.54 -1.23 -10.33
N ALA A 55 4.87 -2.20 -11.18
CA ALA A 55 5.66 -1.95 -12.39
C ALA A 55 4.98 -0.99 -13.38
N ALA A 56 3.65 -0.97 -13.44
CA ALA A 56 2.89 -0.06 -14.30
C ALA A 56 2.94 1.40 -13.81
N HIS A 57 3.26 1.65 -12.54
CA HIS A 57 3.14 2.97 -11.89
C HIS A 57 4.46 3.74 -11.74
N GLN A 58 5.55 3.31 -12.40
CA GLN A 58 6.88 3.94 -12.30
C GLN A 58 7.38 4.07 -10.84
N PRO A 59 7.98 3.00 -10.30
CA PRO A 59 8.53 2.97 -8.95
C PRO A 59 9.51 4.13 -8.66
N PRO A 60 9.67 4.53 -7.38
CA PRO A 60 9.14 3.87 -6.19
C PRO A 60 7.66 4.17 -5.92
N VAL A 61 6.99 3.24 -5.22
CA VAL A 61 5.59 3.38 -4.80
C VAL A 61 5.43 3.01 -3.31
N LEU A 62 4.35 3.47 -2.70
CA LEU A 62 3.85 2.84 -1.47
C LEU A 62 2.87 1.73 -1.83
N VAL A 63 3.02 0.57 -1.20
CA VAL A 63 1.98 -0.46 -1.17
C VAL A 63 1.29 -0.38 0.19
N ALA A 64 -0.04 -0.33 0.19
CA ALA A 64 -0.88 -0.31 1.37
C ALA A 64 -1.71 -1.60 1.46
N THR A 65 -1.66 -2.25 2.61
CA THR A 65 -2.49 -3.41 2.95
C THR A 65 -2.87 -3.34 4.43
N THR A 66 -3.55 -4.34 4.97
CA THR A 66 -3.95 -4.36 6.38
C THR A 66 -3.53 -5.65 7.07
N ASP A 67 -3.26 -5.58 8.37
CA ASP A 67 -3.15 -6.76 9.20
C ASP A 67 -4.52 -7.49 9.25
N PRO A 68 -4.61 -8.76 8.82
CA PRO A 68 -5.86 -9.52 8.95
C PRO A 68 -6.33 -9.70 10.40
N ALA A 69 -5.43 -9.62 11.39
CA ALA A 69 -5.74 -9.91 12.79
C ALA A 69 -6.40 -8.74 13.53
N ASN A 70 -5.94 -7.51 13.28
CA ASN A 70 -6.38 -6.31 14.01
C ASN A 70 -6.83 -5.15 13.11
N GLY A 71 -6.65 -5.28 11.78
CA GLY A 71 -7.04 -4.24 10.81
C GLY A 71 -6.07 -3.06 10.74
N ASP A 72 -4.90 -3.14 11.38
CA ASP A 72 -3.89 -2.09 11.34
C ASP A 72 -3.41 -1.87 9.91
N LEU A 73 -3.22 -0.61 9.52
CA LEU A 73 -2.79 -0.27 8.18
C LEU A 73 -1.28 -0.48 8.05
N TRP A 74 -0.89 -1.29 7.07
CA TRP A 74 0.48 -1.63 6.76
C TRP A 74 0.92 -0.91 5.50
N PHE A 75 2.03 -0.18 5.58
CA PHE A 75 2.66 0.45 4.43
C PHE A 75 4.01 -0.17 4.13
N MET A 76 4.31 -0.31 2.84
CA MET A 76 5.60 -0.72 2.34
C MET A 76 6.08 0.25 1.29
N TYR A 77 7.26 0.80 1.46
CA TYR A 77 7.97 1.46 0.38
C TYR A 77 8.58 0.39 -0.52
N VAL A 78 8.24 0.39 -1.81
CA VAL A 78 8.70 -0.60 -2.77
C VAL A 78 9.39 0.08 -3.94
N SER A 79 10.61 -0.37 -4.23
CA SER A 79 11.36 -0.05 -5.44
C SER A 79 11.68 -1.35 -6.16
N ILE A 80 11.31 -1.47 -7.43
CA ILE A 80 11.57 -2.66 -8.23
C ILE A 80 12.59 -2.37 -9.34
N GLY A 81 13.18 -3.43 -9.90
CA GLY A 81 14.07 -3.30 -11.05
C GLY A 81 15.41 -2.64 -10.71
N CYS A 82 15.90 -2.80 -9.48
CA CYS A 82 17.12 -2.16 -9.01
C CYS A 82 18.35 -2.90 -9.56
N THR A 83 18.82 -2.48 -10.73
CA THR A 83 19.96 -3.10 -11.44
C THR A 83 21.30 -3.03 -10.69
N ALA A 84 21.42 -2.13 -9.71
CA ALA A 84 22.59 -2.04 -8.84
C ALA A 84 22.64 -3.12 -7.75
N LEU A 85 21.54 -3.86 -7.53
CA LEU A 85 21.48 -4.92 -6.54
C LEU A 85 21.94 -6.26 -7.12
N GLN A 86 22.49 -7.11 -6.25
CA GLN A 86 22.69 -8.51 -6.59
C GLN A 86 21.35 -9.19 -6.84
N VAL A 87 21.28 -9.99 -7.90
CA VAL A 87 20.10 -10.78 -8.24
C VAL A 87 19.96 -11.92 -7.24
N VAL A 88 18.91 -11.85 -6.41
CA VAL A 88 18.56 -12.91 -5.45
C VAL A 88 17.62 -13.93 -6.07
N GLU A 89 17.53 -15.11 -5.44
CA GLU A 89 16.51 -16.11 -5.79
C GLU A 89 15.10 -15.51 -5.66
N PRO A 90 14.16 -15.91 -6.54
CA PRO A 90 12.81 -15.40 -6.46
C PRO A 90 12.10 -15.98 -5.23
N LEU A 91 11.25 -15.18 -4.61
CA LEU A 91 10.36 -15.67 -3.58
C LEU A 91 9.37 -16.71 -4.17
N PRO A 92 8.86 -17.65 -3.34
CA PRO A 92 7.84 -18.61 -3.76
C PRO A 92 6.64 -17.93 -4.46
N GLN A 93 6.08 -18.57 -5.48
CA GLN A 93 5.00 -17.99 -6.30
C GLN A 93 3.71 -17.72 -5.51
N ASP A 94 3.47 -18.48 -4.44
CA ASP A 94 2.34 -18.35 -3.53
C ASP A 94 2.56 -17.29 -2.44
N THR A 95 3.70 -16.60 -2.44
CA THR A 95 3.98 -15.53 -1.47
C THR A 95 2.94 -14.41 -1.61
N SER A 96 2.26 -14.11 -0.52
CA SER A 96 1.31 -12.99 -0.43
C SER A 96 2.00 -11.66 -0.09
N ILE A 97 1.34 -10.55 -0.39
CA ILE A 97 1.82 -9.22 0.00
C ILE A 97 1.91 -9.06 1.54
N GLY A 98 1.01 -9.71 2.29
CA GLY A 98 1.05 -9.73 3.75
C GLY A 98 2.25 -10.50 4.31
N GLU A 99 2.67 -11.59 3.68
CA GLU A 99 3.90 -12.31 4.05
C GLU A 99 5.16 -11.49 3.74
N LEU A 100 5.18 -10.77 2.63
CA LEU A 100 6.28 -9.85 2.33
C LEU A 100 6.41 -8.79 3.43
N TYR A 101 5.30 -8.17 3.85
CA TYR A 101 5.30 -7.21 4.94
C TYR A 101 5.86 -7.80 6.25
N ARG A 102 5.35 -8.97 6.67
CA ARG A 102 5.80 -9.63 7.91
C ARG A 102 7.28 -10.02 7.86
N THR A 103 7.80 -10.31 6.68
CA THR A 103 9.22 -10.61 6.50
C THR A 103 10.04 -9.33 6.57
N ALA A 104 9.63 -8.29 5.84
CA ALA A 104 10.32 -7.00 5.79
C ALA A 104 10.29 -6.24 7.12
N SER A 105 9.25 -6.41 7.94
CA SER A 105 9.10 -5.74 9.25
C SER A 105 10.11 -6.22 10.30
N ARG A 106 10.82 -7.33 10.05
CA ARG A 106 11.88 -7.85 10.92
C ARG A 106 13.23 -7.17 10.70
N GLY A 107 13.35 -6.29 9.71
CA GLY A 107 14.60 -5.61 9.36
C GLY A 107 14.38 -4.20 8.81
N SER A 108 15.46 -3.55 8.39
CA SER A 108 15.38 -2.20 7.81
C SER A 108 14.97 -2.25 6.34
N PHE A 109 15.63 -3.06 5.51
CA PHE A 109 15.27 -3.26 4.11
C PHE A 109 15.36 -4.75 3.80
N LEU A 110 14.44 -5.23 2.98
CA LEU A 110 14.46 -6.58 2.44
C LEU A 110 14.71 -6.48 0.93
N THR A 111 15.77 -7.15 0.46
CA THR A 111 15.97 -7.39 -0.96
C THR A 111 15.19 -8.65 -1.34
N PHE A 112 14.39 -8.56 -2.39
CA PHE A 112 13.58 -9.67 -2.88
C PHE A 112 13.53 -9.68 -4.41
N ARG A 113 13.01 -10.75 -4.99
CA ARG A 113 12.72 -10.83 -6.42
C ARG A 113 11.47 -11.69 -6.62
N ILE A 114 10.71 -11.41 -7.68
CA ILE A 114 9.69 -12.31 -8.21
C ILE A 114 10.19 -12.89 -9.53
N ASP A 115 9.68 -14.06 -9.91
CA ASP A 115 10.17 -14.79 -11.08
C ASP A 115 10.06 -13.97 -12.39
N GLN A 116 9.00 -13.17 -12.53
CA GLN A 116 8.75 -12.34 -13.71
C GLN A 116 9.70 -11.13 -13.85
N MET A 117 10.55 -10.85 -12.84
CA MET A 117 11.44 -9.70 -12.82
C MET A 117 12.91 -10.10 -13.00
N PRO A 118 13.65 -9.45 -13.92
CA PRO A 118 15.05 -9.78 -14.21
C PRO A 118 16.04 -9.24 -13.18
N ALA A 119 15.67 -8.21 -12.42
CA ALA A 119 16.50 -7.60 -11.39
C ALA A 119 15.80 -7.68 -10.04
N SER A 120 16.59 -7.62 -8.96
CA SER A 120 16.07 -7.58 -7.60
C SER A 120 15.40 -6.23 -7.28
N SER A 121 14.56 -6.29 -6.27
CA SER A 121 13.73 -5.21 -5.75
C SER A 121 14.03 -5.02 -4.27
N VAL A 122 13.70 -3.85 -3.75
CA VAL A 122 13.82 -3.52 -2.33
C VAL A 122 12.45 -3.14 -1.79
N VAL A 123 12.17 -3.66 -0.60
CA VAL A 123 11.02 -3.26 0.20
C VAL A 123 11.46 -2.80 1.58
N HIS A 124 10.82 -1.74 2.07
CA HIS A 124 10.92 -1.28 3.44
C HIS A 124 9.52 -1.25 4.06
N ALA A 125 9.31 -2.10 5.07
CA ALA A 125 8.09 -2.07 5.86
C ALA A 125 8.12 -0.88 6.83
N ILE A 126 7.03 -0.11 6.81
CA ILE A 126 6.79 0.99 7.72
C ILE A 126 5.99 0.46 8.90
N ALA A 127 6.30 0.90 10.13
CA ALA A 127 5.59 0.45 11.33
C ALA A 127 4.06 0.55 11.18
N PRO A 128 3.28 -0.42 11.72
CA PRO A 128 1.81 -0.44 11.59
C PRO A 128 1.19 0.88 12.03
N GLN A 129 0.23 1.37 11.25
CA GLN A 129 -0.50 2.61 11.53
C GLN A 129 -1.91 2.28 12.03
N GLN A 130 -2.20 2.69 13.25
CA GLN A 130 -3.56 2.64 13.79
C GLN A 130 -4.31 3.90 13.40
N VAL A 131 -5.37 3.72 12.62
CA VAL A 131 -6.28 4.81 12.29
C VAL A 131 -7.37 4.84 13.34
N LYS A 132 -7.31 5.81 14.26
CA LYS A 132 -8.45 6.12 15.13
C LYS A 132 -9.49 6.83 14.27
N HIS A 133 -10.54 6.11 13.87
CA HIS A 133 -11.69 6.73 13.21
C HIS A 133 -12.16 7.93 14.04
N HIS A 134 -11.95 9.13 13.51
CA HIS A 134 -12.70 10.28 13.98
C HIS A 134 -14.08 10.11 13.38
N THR A 135 -15.03 9.61 14.17
CA THR A 135 -16.46 9.54 13.86
C THR A 135 -16.93 10.97 13.54
N GLY A 136 -16.86 11.37 12.28
CA GLY A 136 -17.00 12.79 11.94
C GLY A 136 -16.96 13.10 10.46
N TYR A 137 -17.51 12.23 9.61
CA TYR A 137 -18.00 12.68 8.31
C TYR A 137 -19.52 12.60 8.33
N THR A 138 -20.15 13.75 8.58
CA THR A 138 -21.58 13.94 8.30
C THR A 138 -21.75 13.76 6.79
N THR A 139 -22.54 12.77 6.39
CA THR A 139 -22.99 12.61 5.01
C THR A 139 -23.56 13.94 4.53
N VAL A 140 -22.89 14.59 3.58
CA VAL A 140 -23.46 15.75 2.90
C VAL A 140 -24.59 15.20 2.05
N GLU A 141 -25.83 15.39 2.48
CA GLU A 141 -27.00 15.09 1.67
C GLU A 141 -26.89 15.93 0.39
N ALA A 142 -26.72 15.25 -0.75
CA ALA A 142 -26.77 15.89 -2.04
C ALA A 142 -28.16 16.52 -2.20
N SER A 143 -28.21 17.85 -2.22
CA SER A 143 -29.45 18.61 -2.42
C SER A 143 -30.20 18.09 -3.65
N SER A 144 -31.38 17.53 -3.39
CA SER A 144 -32.37 17.24 -4.42
C SER A 144 -32.78 18.55 -5.09
N ALA A 145 -32.33 18.76 -6.33
CA ALA A 145 -32.85 19.81 -7.18
C ALA A 145 -34.34 19.53 -7.43
N ARG A 146 -35.22 20.37 -6.84
CA ARG A 146 -36.62 20.47 -7.24
C ARG A 146 -36.68 21.22 -8.56
N THR A 147 -37.09 20.55 -9.63
CA THR A 147 -37.53 21.20 -10.86
C THR A 147 -38.98 21.65 -10.66
N VAL A 148 -39.23 22.93 -10.93
CA VAL A 148 -40.56 23.58 -10.97
C VAL A 148 -41.35 23.07 -12.17
#